data_AF-R4LHF7-F1
#
_entry.id   AF-R4LHF7-F1
#
_cell.length_a   1.000
_cell.length_b   1.000
_cell.length_c   1.000
_cell.angle_alpha   90.00
_cell.angle_beta   90.00
_cell.angle_gamma   90.00
#
_symmetry.space_group_name_H-M   'P 1'
#
loop_
_entity.id
_entity.type
_entity.pdbx_description
1 polymer ?
#
loop_
_entity_poly.entity_id
_entity_poly.type
_entity_poly.pdbx_seq_one_letter_code
_entity_poly.pdbx_strand_id
1 'polypeptide(L)'
;MQDWIYPVLLDGWDQQSIWGWDSGMSCYFAQLTRNGNSDDNGPDVWITPPAWPAMQLPDTLAQAIARATGADLATVSAAMNDSLDEDGKIHRILDGNRR
;
A
#
# COMPACT_ATOMS: atom_id res chain seq x y z
N MET A 1 -6.69 -11.47 -12.89
CA MET A 1 -5.66 -10.95 -11.96
C MET A 1 -6.26 -11.02 -10.58
N GLN A 2 -5.49 -11.44 -9.60
CA GLN A 2 -5.95 -11.53 -8.21
C GLN A 2 -5.68 -10.19 -7.52
N ASP A 3 -6.58 -9.77 -6.64
CA ASP A 3 -6.33 -8.62 -5.76
C ASP A 3 -5.18 -8.94 -4.82
N TRP A 4 -4.29 -7.98 -4.63
CA TRP A 4 -3.18 -8.10 -3.70
C TRP A 4 -3.00 -6.81 -2.93
N ILE A 5 -2.61 -6.95 -1.66
CA ILE A 5 -2.48 -5.86 -0.71
C ILE A 5 -1.17 -6.01 0.07
N TYR A 6 -0.52 -4.89 0.33
CA TYR A 6 0.75 -4.78 1.03
C TYR A 6 0.69 -3.68 2.08
N PRO A 7 1.40 -3.82 3.20
CA PRO A 7 1.51 -2.74 4.18
C PRO A 7 2.29 -1.55 3.60
N VAL A 8 1.98 -0.33 4.03
CA VAL A 8 2.82 0.84 3.75
C VAL A 8 3.74 1.04 4.94
N LEU A 9 5.01 0.63 4.82
CA LEU A 9 6.01 0.69 5.90
C LEU A 9 6.60 2.12 6.08
N LEU A 10 5.72 3.09 6.28
CA LEU A 10 6.06 4.51 6.42
C LEU A 10 5.92 4.97 7.87
N ASP A 11 6.96 5.58 8.42
CA ASP A 11 6.96 6.07 9.80
C ASP A 11 5.74 6.98 10.09
N GLY A 12 5.01 6.64 11.15
CA GLY A 12 3.80 7.36 11.55
C GLY A 12 2.53 6.93 10.79
N TRP A 13 2.63 5.99 9.85
CA TRP A 13 1.52 5.43 9.07
C TRP A 13 1.55 3.89 8.98
N ASP A 14 2.61 3.24 9.46
CA ASP A 14 2.92 1.83 9.28
C ASP A 14 2.06 0.83 10.06
N GLN A 15 1.20 1.29 10.98
CA GLN A 15 0.40 0.37 11.81
C GLN A 15 -0.81 -0.23 11.09
N GLN A 16 -1.53 0.57 10.29
CA GLN A 16 -2.81 0.20 9.68
C GLN A 16 -2.89 0.63 8.20
N SER A 17 -1.85 1.24 7.64
CA SER A 17 -1.86 1.66 6.24
C SER A 17 -1.52 0.52 5.30
N ILE A 18 -2.28 0.43 4.22
CA ILE A 18 -2.12 -0.58 3.16
C ILE A 18 -2.17 0.07 1.78
N TRP A 19 -1.57 -0.61 0.80
CA TRP A 19 -1.65 -0.27 -0.61
C TRP A 19 -1.77 -1.54 -1.43
N GLY A 20 -2.27 -1.45 -2.66
CA GLY A 20 -2.48 -2.65 -3.45
C GLY A 20 -3.07 -2.42 -4.83
N TRP A 21 -3.38 -3.52 -5.49
CA TRP A 21 -4.10 -3.54 -6.77
C TRP A 21 -5.51 -4.08 -6.58
N ASP A 22 -6.49 -3.30 -7.03
CA ASP A 22 -7.89 -3.70 -7.12
C ASP A 22 -8.17 -4.13 -8.57
N SER A 23 -8.44 -5.41 -8.79
CA SER A 23 -8.77 -5.99 -10.09
C SER A 23 -10.19 -5.65 -10.56
N GLY A 24 -11.12 -5.37 -9.64
CA GLY A 24 -12.47 -4.91 -9.95
C GLY A 24 -12.48 -3.50 -10.53
N MET A 25 -11.63 -2.61 -10.01
CA MET A 25 -11.43 -1.26 -10.56
C MET A 25 -10.29 -1.17 -11.57
N SER A 26 -9.48 -2.23 -11.67
CA SER A 26 -8.26 -2.27 -12.48
C SER A 26 -7.34 -1.07 -12.20
N CYS A 27 -7.10 -0.76 -10.92
CA CYS A 27 -6.21 0.33 -10.53
C CYS A 27 -5.54 0.09 -9.18
N TYR A 28 -4.46 0.83 -8.94
CA TYR A 28 -3.81 0.92 -7.65
C TYR A 28 -4.62 1.75 -6.66
N PHE A 29 -4.61 1.34 -5.40
CA PHE A 29 -5.23 2.06 -4.30
C PHE A 29 -4.33 2.11 -3.06
N ALA A 30 -4.63 3.02 -2.15
CA ALA A 30 -4.06 3.02 -0.80
C ALA A 30 -5.11 3.44 0.25
N GLN A 31 -5.05 2.82 1.41
CA GLN A 31 -5.79 3.19 2.61
C GLN A 31 -4.75 3.56 3.66
N LEU A 32 -4.74 4.81 4.09
CA LEU A 32 -3.72 5.35 4.99
C LEU A 32 -4.38 5.76 6.30
N THR A 33 -3.93 5.17 7.39
CA THR A 33 -4.37 5.47 8.75
C THR A 33 -3.15 5.86 9.56
N ARG A 34 -3.21 7.06 10.16
CA ARG A 34 -2.12 7.57 10.97
C ARG A 34 -1.96 6.71 12.21
N ASN A 35 -0.72 6.45 12.62
CA ASN A 35 -0.43 5.68 13.81
C ASN A 35 -1.13 6.29 15.03
N GLY A 36 -1.78 5.45 15.82
CA GLY A 36 -2.61 5.85 16.95
C GLY A 36 -4.07 6.24 16.60
N ASN A 37 -4.43 6.37 15.33
CA ASN A 37 -5.82 6.45 14.90
C ASN A 37 -6.41 5.04 14.70
N SER A 38 -7.74 4.94 14.71
CA SER A 38 -8.48 3.72 14.34
C SER A 38 -9.09 3.89 12.96
N ASP A 39 -9.09 2.83 12.16
CA ASP A 39 -9.76 2.75 10.87
C ASP A 39 -11.23 2.27 10.97
N ASP A 40 -11.79 2.13 12.18
CA ASP A 40 -13.17 1.65 12.42
C ASP A 40 -14.24 2.44 11.63
N ASN A 41 -13.98 3.74 11.38
CA ASN A 41 -14.85 4.63 10.60
C ASN A 41 -14.31 4.89 9.18
N GLY A 42 -13.33 4.11 8.74
CA GLY A 42 -12.55 4.30 7.53
C GLY A 42 -11.16 4.89 7.79
N PRO A 43 -10.25 4.78 6.82
CA PRO A 43 -8.90 5.32 6.92
C PRO A 43 -8.91 6.85 6.92
N ASP A 44 -7.87 7.47 7.48
CA ASP A 44 -7.68 8.92 7.44
C ASP A 44 -7.60 9.44 5.99
N VAL A 45 -6.99 8.66 5.10
CA VAL A 45 -6.94 8.94 3.67
C VAL A 45 -7.24 7.68 2.87
N TRP A 46 -8.21 7.77 1.96
CA TRP A 46 -8.50 6.74 0.99
C TRP A 46 -8.17 7.19 -0.42
N ILE A 47 -7.07 6.68 -0.97
CA ILE A 47 -6.61 6.94 -2.34
C ILE A 47 -7.23 5.90 -3.26
N THR A 48 -8.41 6.21 -3.79
CA THR A 48 -9.16 5.38 -4.74
C THR A 48 -10.13 6.23 -5.57
N PRO A 49 -10.54 5.81 -6.77
CA PRO A 49 -11.65 6.42 -7.49
C PRO A 49 -12.97 6.44 -6.71
N PRO A 50 -13.85 7.44 -6.92
CA PRO A 50 -13.72 8.56 -7.84
C PRO A 50 -13.01 9.79 -7.24
N ALA A 51 -12.68 9.77 -5.95
CA ALA A 51 -12.03 10.89 -5.28
C ALA A 51 -10.61 11.14 -5.83
N TRP A 52 -9.96 10.08 -6.30
CA TRP A 52 -8.67 10.11 -6.98
C TRP A 52 -8.79 9.54 -8.40
N PRO A 53 -7.98 10.01 -9.36
CA PRO A 53 -7.92 9.39 -10.67
C PRO A 53 -7.43 7.93 -10.54
N ALA A 54 -7.91 7.06 -11.42
CA ALA A 54 -7.48 5.66 -11.46
C ALA A 54 -5.97 5.57 -11.77
N MET A 55 -5.19 5.11 -10.80
CA MET A 55 -3.73 5.01 -10.92
C MET A 55 -3.35 3.65 -11.52
N GLN A 56 -2.63 3.68 -12.64
CA GLN A 56 -2.21 2.46 -13.36
C GLN A 56 -0.75 2.09 -13.10
N LEU A 57 -0.01 2.95 -12.38
CA LEU A 57 1.42 2.80 -12.12
C LEU A 57 1.70 2.98 -10.62
N PRO A 58 2.54 2.13 -10.00
CA PRO A 58 2.94 2.30 -8.60
C PRO A 58 3.52 3.69 -8.30
N ASP A 59 4.30 4.26 -9.23
CA ASP A 59 4.89 5.60 -9.08
C ASP A 59 3.85 6.70 -8.92
N THR A 60 2.71 6.58 -9.62
CA THR A 60 1.62 7.55 -9.50
C THR A 60 0.93 7.45 -8.14
N LEU A 61 0.84 6.23 -7.59
CA LEU A 61 0.34 6.00 -6.24
C LEU A 61 1.32 6.53 -5.18
N ALA A 62 2.62 6.31 -5.35
CA ALA A 62 3.65 6.82 -4.45
C ALA A 62 3.59 8.36 -4.33
N GLN A 63 3.39 9.06 -5.45
CA GLN A 63 3.21 10.52 -5.45
C GLN A 63 1.95 10.96 -4.69
N ALA A 64 0.86 10.21 -4.83
CA ALA A 64 -0.38 10.50 -4.12
C ALA A 64 -0.23 10.28 -2.61
N ILE A 65 0.42 9.18 -2.20
CA ILE A 65 0.72 8.87 -0.80
C ILE A 65 1.62 9.96 -0.22
N ALA A 66 2.73 10.32 -0.88
CA ALA A 66 3.63 11.38 -0.42
C ALA A 66 2.91 12.71 -0.19
N ARG A 67 2.00 13.08 -1.11
CA ARG A 67 1.18 14.28 -0.97
C ARG A 67 0.19 14.19 0.20
N ALA A 68 -0.37 13.01 0.46
CA ALA A 68 -1.34 12.78 1.53
C ALA A 68 -0.70 12.75 2.92
N THR A 69 0.47 12.14 3.05
CA THR A 69 1.17 11.95 4.33
C THR A 69 2.10 13.10 4.68
N GLY A 70 2.49 13.91 3.68
CA GLY A 70 3.50 14.94 3.83
C GLY A 70 4.94 14.40 3.87
N ALA A 71 5.12 13.08 3.69
CA ALA A 71 6.43 12.47 3.56
C ALA A 71 7.07 12.79 2.20
N ASP A 72 8.39 12.65 2.12
CA ASP A 72 9.08 12.77 0.85
C ASP A 72 8.83 11.55 -0.06
N LEU A 73 8.86 11.78 -1.38
CA LEU A 73 8.57 10.75 -2.37
C LEU A 73 9.57 9.58 -2.30
N ALA A 74 10.85 9.84 -2.00
CA ALA A 74 11.85 8.78 -1.96
C ALA A 74 11.59 7.81 -0.80
N THR A 75 11.23 8.33 0.37
CA THR A 75 10.84 7.53 1.54
C THR A 75 9.57 6.72 1.25
N VAL A 76 8.57 7.31 0.61
CA VAL A 76 7.34 6.58 0.24
C VAL A 76 7.62 5.47 -0.77
N SER A 77 8.40 5.74 -1.81
CA SER A 77 8.80 4.73 -2.79
C SER A 77 9.61 3.59 -2.14
N ALA A 78 10.49 3.91 -1.20
CA ALA A 78 11.23 2.91 -0.43
C ALA A 78 10.28 2.05 0.43
N ALA A 79 9.37 2.67 1.18
CA ALA A 79 8.39 1.97 2.01
C ALA A 79 7.47 1.03 1.20
N MET A 80 7.03 1.46 0.00
CA MET A 80 6.28 0.60 -0.91
C MET A 80 7.13 -0.56 -1.43
N ASN A 81 8.38 -0.33 -1.81
CA ASN A 81 9.26 -1.40 -2.30
C ASN A 81 9.60 -2.42 -1.19
N ASP A 82 9.88 -1.95 0.03
CA ASP A 82 10.18 -2.82 1.18
C ASP A 82 9.01 -3.79 1.45
N SER A 83 7.76 -3.33 1.28
CA SER A 83 6.59 -4.19 1.44
C SER A 83 6.49 -5.32 0.39
N LEU A 84 7.00 -5.10 -0.82
CA LEU A 84 7.08 -6.13 -1.87
C LEU A 84 8.18 -7.16 -1.54
N ASP A 85 9.29 -6.70 -0.96
CA ASP A 85 10.39 -7.57 -0.55
C ASP A 85 10.00 -8.45 0.66
N GLU A 86 9.13 -7.95 1.54
CA GLU A 86 8.57 -8.75 2.63
C GLU A 86 7.64 -9.85 2.13
N ASP A 87 6.76 -9.57 1.16
CA ASP A 87 5.91 -10.59 0.53
C ASP A 87 6.71 -11.62 -0.28
N GLY A 88 7.76 -11.15 -0.97
CA GLY A 88 8.75 -12.00 -1.64
C GLY A 88 9.50 -12.96 -0.70
N LYS A 89 9.57 -12.66 0.61
CA LYS A 89 10.09 -13.59 1.62
C LYS A 89 9.06 -14.65 2.04
N ILE A 90 7.76 -14.38 1.96
CA ILE A 90 6.71 -15.35 2.35
C ILE A 90 6.58 -16.47 1.30
N HIS A 91 6.75 -16.14 0.02
CA HIS A 91 6.74 -17.15 -1.05
C HIS A 91 7.94 -18.11 -1.03
N ARG A 92 9.06 -17.75 -0.39
CA ARG A 92 10.26 -18.61 -0.36
C ARG A 92 10.28 -19.63 0.79
N ILE A 93 9.31 -19.61 1.69
CA ILE A 93 9.25 -20.55 2.85
C ILE A 93 8.16 -21.64 2.68
N LEU A 94 7.37 -21.64 1.60
CA LEU A 94 6.34 -22.67 1.36
C LEU A 94 6.58 -23.64 0.19
N ASP A 95 7.74 -23.61 -0.47
CA ASP A 95 8.15 -24.61 -1.48
C ASP A 95 9.23 -25.59 -0.96
N GLY A 96 9.21 -25.85 0.35
CA GLY A 96 10.24 -26.63 1.04
C GLY A 96 9.73 -27.78 1.89
N ASN A 97 8.55 -28.36 1.66
CA ASN A 97 8.25 -29.70 2.20
C ASN A 97 7.05 -30.40 1.54
N ARG A 98 7.28 -31.09 0.42
CA ARG A 98 6.51 -32.30 0.09
C ARG A 98 7.45 -33.38 -0.45
N ARG A 99 7.82 -34.26 0.50
CA ARG A 99 8.30 -35.65 0.36
C ARG A 99 9.66 -35.89 -0.26
#